data_AF-A0A410YHJ3-F1
#
_entry.id   AF-A0A410YHJ3-F1
#
_cell.length_a   1.000
_cell.length_b   1.000
_cell.length_c   1.000
_cell.angle_alpha   90.00
_cell.angle_beta   90.00
_cell.angle_gamma   90.00
#
_symmetry.space_group_name_H-M   'P 1'
#
loop_
_entity.id
_entity.type
_entity.pdbx_description
1 polymer ?
#
loop_
_entity_poly.entity_id
_entity_poly.type
_entity_poly.pdbx_seq_one_letter_code
_entity_poly.pdbx_strand_id
1 'polypeptide(L)'
;MSLSQAWPLWLGGFWVLFLVLVVVASARMPGPQGSVARIQKSLVGQRTAQGQRIGHVAGWALFISSLVFMLTLVLVPLGAGGVALATWSKNRISQCSDDRLCVVSAIPENVLPVWIAFAWIVVIAAALAVCWHPSRWWMPDAQPRRGLTVRVDTSPLWIGGHAVVAAFICAALSLGVHQRGNDVYAPEYLWATLAAATVAVVANYRHRKLVGTVPLNIKESFFLTASSPAAAFSPEWRAKQRELHPRKKDGTNDG
;
A
#
# COMPACT_ATOMS: atom_id res chain seq x y z
N MET A 1 20.85 -9.72 -30.07
CA MET A 1 20.71 -8.63 -29.07
C MET A 1 22.10 -8.24 -28.62
N SER A 2 22.52 -7.00 -28.84
CA SER A 2 23.87 -6.56 -28.43
C SER A 2 23.97 -6.48 -26.90
N LEU A 3 25.17 -6.63 -26.34
CA LEU A 3 25.41 -6.46 -24.89
C LEU A 3 24.88 -5.11 -24.36
N SER A 4 24.92 -4.06 -25.18
CA SER A 4 24.34 -2.75 -24.89
C SER A 4 22.80 -2.75 -24.78
N GLN A 5 22.11 -3.65 -25.49
CA GLN A 5 20.65 -3.81 -25.40
C GLN A 5 20.23 -4.68 -24.20
N ALA A 6 21.12 -5.53 -23.69
CA ALA A 6 20.83 -6.38 -22.54
C ALA A 6 20.97 -5.65 -21.19
N TRP A 7 21.68 -4.52 -21.14
CA TRP A 7 21.94 -3.77 -19.90
C TRP A 7 20.68 -3.44 -19.06
N PRO A 8 19.57 -2.94 -19.65
CA PRO A 8 18.35 -2.65 -18.87
C PRO A 8 17.75 -3.90 -18.21
N LEU A 9 17.83 -5.06 -18.86
CA LEU A 9 17.36 -6.33 -18.32
C LEU A 9 18.22 -6.78 -17.15
N TRP A 10 19.55 -6.66 -17.25
CA TRP A 10 20.46 -6.95 -16.15
C TRP A 10 20.21 -6.05 -14.95
N LEU A 11 20.06 -4.74 -15.19
CA LEU A 11 19.77 -3.77 -14.14
C LEU A 11 18.45 -4.12 -13.42
N GLY A 12 17.40 -4.46 -14.18
CA GLY A 12 16.13 -4.94 -13.62
C GLY A 12 16.29 -6.22 -12.81
N GLY A 13 17.04 -7.20 -13.31
CA GLY A 13 17.32 -8.46 -12.62
C GLY A 13 18.07 -8.26 -11.30
N PHE A 14 19.12 -7.43 -11.30
CA PHE A 14 19.85 -7.06 -10.08
C PHE A 14 18.96 -6.31 -9.08
N TRP A 15 18.06 -5.45 -9.57
CA TRP A 15 17.12 -4.74 -8.72
C TRP A 15 16.12 -5.67 -8.04
N VAL A 16 15.56 -6.64 -8.77
CA VAL A 16 14.67 -7.66 -8.19
C VAL A 16 15.41 -8.49 -7.14
N LEU A 17 16.63 -8.92 -7.44
CA LEU A 17 17.46 -9.63 -6.47
C LEU A 17 17.70 -8.81 -5.21
N PHE A 18 18.03 -7.52 -5.35
CA PHE A 18 18.17 -6.59 -4.24
C PHE A 18 16.88 -6.49 -3.40
N LEU A 19 15.71 -6.35 -4.03
CA LEU A 19 14.42 -6.31 -3.33
C LEU A 19 14.15 -7.61 -2.56
N VAL A 20 14.41 -8.78 -3.15
CA VAL A 20 14.28 -10.08 -2.49
C VAL A 20 15.20 -10.14 -1.27
N LEU A 21 16.46 -9.72 -1.41
CA LEU A 21 17.41 -9.68 -0.30
C LEU A 21 16.94 -8.76 0.84
N VAL A 22 16.37 -7.59 0.54
CA VAL A 22 15.80 -6.69 1.55
C VAL A 22 14.60 -7.35 2.25
N VAL A 23 13.72 -8.02 1.52
CA VAL A 23 12.58 -8.75 2.11
C VAL A 23 13.07 -9.87 3.03
N VAL A 24 14.02 -10.69 2.58
CA VAL A 24 14.59 -11.80 3.37
C VAL A 24 15.33 -11.26 4.60
N ALA A 25 16.17 -10.24 4.44
CA ALA A 25 16.85 -9.59 5.55
C ALA A 25 15.84 -9.01 6.56
N SER A 26 14.75 -8.40 6.07
CA SER A 26 13.70 -7.87 6.93
C SER A 26 12.92 -8.93 7.69
N ALA A 27 12.77 -10.13 7.11
CA ALA A 27 12.11 -11.26 7.77
C ALA A 27 12.96 -11.86 8.89
N ARG A 28 14.30 -11.69 8.80
CA ARG A 28 15.27 -12.18 9.78
C ARG A 28 15.60 -11.19 10.88
N MET A 29 15.11 -9.95 10.80
CA MET A 29 15.35 -8.96 11.87
C MET A 29 14.67 -9.43 13.15
N PRO A 30 15.42 -9.63 14.26
CA PRO A 30 14.81 -9.96 15.54
C PRO A 30 13.84 -8.85 15.91
N GLY A 31 12.58 -9.22 16.20
CA GLY A 31 11.60 -8.27 16.72
C GLY A 31 12.18 -7.59 17.97
N PRO A 32 11.92 -6.28 18.19
CA PRO A 32 12.46 -5.57 19.35
C PRO A 32 12.10 -6.35 20.62
N GLN A 33 13.12 -6.83 21.35
CA GLN A 33 12.90 -7.62 22.56
C GLN A 33 12.38 -6.70 23.67
N GLY A 34 11.15 -6.97 24.10
CA GLY A 34 10.39 -6.14 25.03
C GLY A 34 8.93 -6.17 24.59
N SER A 35 8.02 -6.49 25.51
CA SER A 35 6.61 -6.78 25.21
C SER A 35 6.04 -5.86 24.13
N VAL A 36 5.29 -6.41 23.18
CA VAL A 36 4.60 -5.62 22.13
C VAL A 36 3.83 -4.44 22.76
N ALA A 37 3.35 -4.61 23.98
CA ALA A 37 2.77 -3.56 24.83
C ALA A 37 3.69 -2.35 25.09
N ARG A 38 4.99 -2.53 25.27
CA ARG A 38 5.98 -1.45 25.46
C ARG A 38 6.21 -0.66 24.17
N ILE A 39 6.33 -1.35 23.04
CA ILE A 39 6.42 -0.72 21.71
C ILE A 39 5.12 0.04 21.43
N GLN A 40 3.98 -0.57 21.73
CA GLN A 40 2.69 0.08 21.56
C GLN A 40 2.56 1.31 22.45
N LYS A 41 2.98 1.24 23.73
CA LYS A 41 2.97 2.38 24.65
C LYS A 41 3.87 3.51 24.16
N SER A 42 5.04 3.21 23.60
CA SER A 42 5.92 4.24 23.03
C SER A 42 5.34 4.86 21.76
N LEU A 43 4.74 4.05 20.86
CA LEU A 43 4.08 4.53 19.64
C LEU A 43 2.85 5.39 19.97
N VAL A 44 2.05 5.00 20.96
CA VAL A 44 0.91 5.79 21.46
C VAL A 44 1.40 7.09 22.08
N GLY A 45 2.46 7.05 22.90
CA GLY A 45 3.06 8.24 23.50
C GLY A 45 3.65 9.23 22.49
N GLN A 46 4.01 8.76 21.29
CA GLN A 46 4.50 9.60 20.20
C GLN A 46 3.37 10.23 19.35
N ARG A 47 2.11 9.87 19.55
CA ARG A 47 1.00 10.46 18.79
C ARG A 47 0.74 11.88 19.25
N THR A 48 0.96 12.84 18.36
CA THR A 48 0.55 14.23 18.56
C THR A 48 -0.76 14.49 17.82
N ALA A 49 -1.62 15.38 18.35
CA ALA A 49 -2.89 15.73 17.70
C ALA A 49 -2.67 16.24 16.26
N GLN A 50 -1.61 17.02 16.05
CA GLN A 50 -1.19 17.50 14.74
C GLN A 50 -0.73 16.34 13.82
N GLY A 51 0.07 15.42 14.33
CA GLY A 51 0.52 14.25 13.57
C GLY A 51 -0.65 13.38 13.11
N GLN A 52 -1.64 13.16 13.98
CA GLN A 52 -2.85 12.41 13.64
C GLN A 52 -3.67 13.09 12.54
N ARG A 53 -3.81 14.42 12.57
CA ARG A 53 -4.50 15.17 11.49
C ARG A 53 -3.77 15.02 10.15
N ILE A 54 -2.44 15.13 10.15
CA ILE A 54 -1.63 14.93 8.93
C ILE A 54 -1.81 13.51 8.38
N GLY A 55 -1.71 12.50 9.25
CA GLY A 55 -1.93 11.10 8.87
C GLY A 55 -3.32 10.86 8.29
N HIS A 56 -4.36 11.43 8.91
CA HIS A 56 -5.73 11.30 8.43
C HIS A 56 -5.90 11.89 7.03
N VAL A 57 -5.41 13.12 6.80
CA VAL A 57 -5.48 13.78 5.49
C VAL A 57 -4.67 13.01 4.45
N ALA A 58 -3.44 12.61 4.78
CA ALA A 58 -2.58 11.82 3.89
C ALA A 58 -3.24 10.49 3.51
N GLY A 59 -3.92 9.83 4.45
CA GLY A 59 -4.61 8.56 4.22
C GLY A 59 -5.77 8.70 3.26
N TRP A 60 -6.64 9.69 3.48
CA TRP A 60 -7.76 9.94 2.58
C TRP A 60 -7.29 10.37 1.20
N ALA A 61 -6.27 11.25 1.14
CA ALA A 61 -5.67 11.64 -0.13
C ALA A 61 -5.11 10.42 -0.88
N LEU A 62 -4.38 9.53 -0.20
CA LEU A 62 -3.87 8.29 -0.78
C LEU A 62 -5.00 7.36 -1.24
N PHE A 63 -6.02 7.15 -0.42
CA PHE A 63 -7.14 6.28 -0.76
C PHE A 63 -7.91 6.79 -1.99
N ILE A 64 -8.28 8.07 -2.00
CA ILE A 64 -9.03 8.69 -3.10
C ILE A 64 -8.18 8.72 -4.36
N SER A 65 -6.92 9.16 -4.26
CA SER A 65 -6.03 9.18 -5.43
C SER A 65 -5.79 7.78 -5.98
N SER A 66 -5.55 6.77 -5.15
CA SER A 66 -5.41 5.39 -5.61
C SER A 66 -6.65 4.91 -6.36
N LEU A 67 -7.85 5.21 -5.86
CA LEU A 67 -9.09 4.86 -6.55
C LEU A 67 -9.20 5.57 -7.91
N VAL A 68 -8.91 6.87 -7.96
CA VAL A 68 -8.91 7.66 -9.22
C VAL A 68 -7.87 7.13 -10.20
N PHE A 69 -6.64 6.86 -9.76
CA PHE A 69 -5.58 6.31 -10.60
C PHE A 69 -5.92 4.92 -11.13
N MET A 70 -6.44 4.02 -10.28
CA MET A 70 -6.90 2.69 -10.72
C MET A 70 -8.01 2.79 -11.76
N LEU A 71 -9.05 3.60 -11.49
CA LEU A 71 -10.14 3.80 -12.44
C LEU A 71 -9.63 4.41 -13.75
N THR A 72 -8.71 5.37 -13.67
CA THR A 72 -8.14 6.01 -14.87
C THR A 72 -7.33 5.01 -15.69
N LEU A 73 -6.43 4.25 -15.05
CA LEU A 73 -5.58 3.25 -15.72
C LEU A 73 -6.37 2.10 -16.33
N VAL A 74 -7.50 1.71 -15.73
CA VAL A 74 -8.31 0.58 -16.21
C VAL A 74 -9.41 1.05 -17.16
N LEU A 75 -10.17 2.08 -16.81
CA LEU A 75 -11.35 2.49 -17.58
C LEU A 75 -11.03 3.39 -18.76
N VAL A 76 -9.99 4.23 -18.71
CA VAL A 76 -9.66 5.10 -19.85
C VAL A 76 -9.28 4.29 -21.09
N PRO A 77 -8.40 3.27 -21.02
CA PRO A 77 -8.10 2.43 -22.17
C PRO A 77 -9.34 1.70 -22.71
N LEU A 78 -10.19 1.18 -21.81
CA LEU A 78 -11.43 0.49 -22.18
C LEU A 78 -12.43 1.44 -22.86
N GLY A 79 -12.59 2.66 -22.32
CA GLY A 79 -13.46 3.69 -22.85
C GLY A 79 -12.98 4.20 -24.21
N ALA A 80 -11.68 4.49 -24.33
CA ALA A 80 -11.08 4.91 -25.60
C ALA A 80 -11.24 3.84 -26.69
N GLY A 81 -10.96 2.57 -26.36
CA GLY A 81 -11.18 1.45 -27.28
C GLY A 81 -12.65 1.28 -27.67
N GLY A 82 -13.57 1.40 -26.71
CA GLY A 82 -15.02 1.33 -26.97
C GLY A 82 -15.51 2.46 -27.87
N VAL A 83 -15.08 3.70 -27.61
CA VAL A 83 -15.42 4.87 -28.44
C VAL A 83 -14.84 4.71 -29.85
N ALA A 84 -13.59 4.27 -29.98
CA ALA A 84 -13.00 4.03 -31.29
C ALA A 84 -13.79 2.97 -32.09
N LEU A 85 -14.15 1.84 -31.46
CA LEU A 85 -14.96 0.80 -32.09
C LEU A 85 -16.37 1.26 -32.49
N ALA A 86 -16.97 2.16 -31.72
CA ALA A 86 -18.32 2.68 -31.98
C ALA A 86 -18.34 3.79 -33.04
N THR A 87 -17.31 4.64 -33.08
CA THR A 87 -17.33 5.88 -33.86
C THR A 87 -16.48 5.82 -35.13
N TRP A 88 -15.53 4.88 -35.24
CA TRP A 88 -14.61 4.84 -36.39
C TRP A 88 -15.03 3.82 -37.43
N SER A 89 -14.80 4.16 -38.70
CA SER A 89 -14.96 3.21 -39.79
C SER A 89 -13.88 2.11 -39.73
N LYS A 90 -14.18 0.92 -40.26
CA LYS A 90 -13.21 -0.20 -40.32
C LYS A 90 -11.90 0.21 -41.00
N ASN A 91 -11.98 1.05 -42.04
CA ASN A 91 -10.81 1.52 -42.79
C ASN A 91 -9.92 2.44 -41.95
N ARG A 92 -10.52 3.26 -41.08
CA ARG A 92 -9.79 4.14 -40.16
C ARG A 92 -9.09 3.35 -39.05
N ILE A 93 -9.72 2.29 -38.55
CA ILE A 93 -9.12 1.38 -37.56
C ILE A 93 -7.92 0.66 -38.17
N SER A 94 -8.03 0.15 -39.40
CA SER A 94 -6.91 -0.55 -40.06
C SER A 94 -5.73 0.35 -40.43
N GLN A 95 -5.96 1.65 -40.65
CA GLN A 95 -4.91 2.63 -40.92
C GLN A 95 -4.36 3.28 -39.65
N CYS A 96 -4.92 2.96 -38.46
CA CYS A 96 -4.55 3.61 -37.23
C CYS A 96 -3.10 3.34 -36.80
N SER A 97 -2.52 2.21 -37.24
CA SER A 97 -1.10 1.90 -37.03
C SER A 97 -0.15 2.92 -37.65
N ASP A 98 -0.59 3.62 -38.69
CA ASP A 98 0.26 4.50 -39.50
C ASP A 98 0.22 5.96 -39.04
N ASP A 99 -0.78 6.33 -38.23
CA ASP A 99 -0.93 7.66 -37.66
C ASP A 99 -0.54 7.66 -36.18
N ARG A 100 0.59 8.32 -35.85
CA ARG A 100 1.09 8.43 -34.47
C ARG A 100 0.07 9.02 -33.50
N LEU A 101 -0.78 9.96 -33.94
CA LEU A 101 -1.83 10.52 -33.09
C LEU A 101 -2.97 9.53 -32.87
N CYS A 102 -3.24 8.66 -33.85
CA CYS A 102 -4.19 7.57 -33.74
C CYS A 102 -3.69 6.49 -32.78
N VAL A 103 -2.42 6.09 -32.88
CA VAL A 103 -1.77 5.17 -31.94
C VAL A 103 -1.83 5.69 -30.51
N VAL A 104 -1.51 6.98 -30.31
CA VAL A 104 -1.49 7.64 -28.98
C VAL A 104 -2.88 7.97 -28.42
N SER A 105 -3.96 7.71 -29.16
CA SER A 105 -5.33 7.97 -28.68
C SER A 105 -6.22 6.73 -28.65
N ALA A 106 -6.02 5.78 -29.56
CA ALA A 106 -6.88 4.61 -29.72
C ALA A 106 -6.21 3.28 -29.37
N ILE A 107 -4.88 3.21 -29.35
CA ILE A 107 -4.19 1.99 -28.93
C ILE A 107 -3.97 2.08 -27.41
N PRO A 108 -4.29 1.04 -26.62
CA PRO A 108 -4.05 0.99 -25.17
C PRO A 108 -2.61 1.28 -24.71
N GLU A 109 -1.67 1.47 -25.64
CA GLU A 109 -0.23 1.71 -25.48
C GLU A 109 0.15 3.16 -25.19
N ASN A 110 -0.81 3.98 -24.77
CA ASN A 110 -0.58 5.40 -24.58
C ASN A 110 0.56 5.68 -23.58
N VAL A 111 1.44 6.60 -23.97
CA VAL A 111 2.44 7.25 -23.09
C VAL A 111 1.76 7.87 -21.86
N LEU A 112 0.53 8.34 -22.01
CA LEU A 112 -0.24 9.00 -20.95
C LEU A 112 -0.57 8.07 -19.75
N PRO A 113 -1.20 6.88 -19.92
CA PRO A 113 -1.31 5.83 -18.92
C PRO A 113 -0.01 5.47 -18.18
N VAL A 114 1.12 5.40 -18.89
CA VAL A 114 2.41 5.13 -18.24
C VAL A 114 2.77 6.23 -17.24
N TRP A 115 2.65 7.50 -17.63
CA TRP A 115 2.90 8.63 -16.72
C TRP A 115 1.90 8.70 -15.57
N ILE A 116 0.65 8.30 -15.81
CA ILE A 116 -0.38 8.18 -14.77
C ILE A 116 0.03 7.12 -13.73
N ALA A 117 0.60 5.99 -14.16
CA ALA A 117 1.16 4.99 -13.24
C ALA A 117 2.33 5.54 -12.42
N PHE A 118 3.27 6.27 -13.04
CA PHE A 118 4.36 6.92 -12.29
C PHE A 118 3.86 7.98 -11.31
N ALA A 119 2.90 8.81 -11.72
CA ALA A 119 2.28 9.81 -10.85
C ALA A 119 1.60 9.15 -9.65
N TRP A 120 0.92 8.02 -9.86
CA TRP A 120 0.34 7.24 -8.77
C TRP A 120 1.41 6.75 -7.79
N ILE A 121 2.51 6.18 -8.29
CA ILE A 121 3.62 5.72 -7.46
C ILE A 121 4.25 6.86 -6.67
N VAL A 122 4.40 8.04 -7.27
CA VAL A 122 4.88 9.26 -6.59
C VAL A 122 3.96 9.64 -5.44
N VAL A 123 2.64 9.57 -5.61
CA VAL A 123 1.68 9.84 -4.54
C VAL A 123 1.81 8.83 -3.39
N ILE A 124 1.97 7.54 -3.70
CA ILE A 124 2.19 6.48 -2.70
C ILE A 124 3.51 6.73 -1.94
N ALA A 125 4.59 7.05 -2.65
CA ALA A 125 5.89 7.35 -2.06
C ALA A 125 5.86 8.62 -1.18
N ALA A 126 5.15 9.67 -1.63
CA ALA A 126 4.95 10.88 -0.86
C ALA A 126 4.15 10.61 0.43
N ALA A 127 3.10 9.80 0.36
CA ALA A 127 2.36 9.37 1.55
C ALA A 127 3.27 8.61 2.52
N LEU A 128 4.12 7.70 2.03
CA LEU A 128 5.09 6.98 2.86
C LEU A 128 6.09 7.93 3.53
N ALA A 129 6.60 8.93 2.81
CA ALA A 129 7.53 9.93 3.33
C ALA A 129 6.85 10.82 4.39
N VAL A 130 5.62 11.29 4.14
CA VAL A 130 4.84 12.07 5.10
C VAL A 130 4.60 11.26 6.37
N CYS A 131 4.20 9.99 6.22
CA CYS A 131 3.92 9.06 7.31
C CYS A 131 5.15 8.26 7.77
N TRP A 132 6.37 8.76 7.52
CA TRP A 132 7.59 8.03 7.90
C TRP A 132 7.76 7.89 9.42
N HIS A 133 7.25 8.89 10.16
CA HIS A 133 7.28 8.94 11.62
C HIS A 133 5.98 8.40 12.23
N PRO A 134 6.04 7.57 13.28
CA PRO A 134 4.84 6.99 13.90
C PRO A 134 3.85 8.00 14.47
N SER A 135 4.32 9.18 14.85
CA SER A 135 3.47 10.28 15.30
C SER A 135 2.42 10.70 14.26
N ARG A 136 2.70 10.44 12.98
CA ARG A 136 1.86 10.76 11.83
C ARG A 136 1.06 9.57 11.31
N TRP A 137 1.13 8.41 11.96
CA TRP A 137 0.30 7.27 11.56
C TRP A 137 -1.10 7.47 12.11
N TRP A 138 -2.06 7.57 11.21
CA TRP A 138 -3.48 7.52 11.51
C TRP A 138 -3.97 6.08 11.55
N MET A 139 -4.53 5.68 12.68
CA MET A 139 -5.24 4.42 12.87
C MET A 139 -6.62 4.78 13.44
N PRO A 140 -7.73 4.39 12.78
CA PRO A 140 -9.05 4.65 13.33
C PRO A 140 -9.22 3.97 14.68
N ASP A 141 -9.89 4.64 15.62
CA ASP A 141 -10.17 4.07 16.93
C ASP A 141 -10.90 2.73 16.79
N ALA A 142 -10.50 1.77 17.62
CA ALA A 142 -10.98 0.38 17.61
C ALA A 142 -12.48 0.20 17.92
N GLN A 143 -13.26 1.28 17.98
CA GLN A 143 -14.66 1.17 18.35
C GLN A 143 -15.42 0.24 17.37
N PRO A 144 -16.20 -0.71 17.90
CA PRO A 144 -17.04 -1.58 17.10
C PRO A 144 -18.23 -0.76 16.58
N ARG A 145 -18.04 -0.04 15.47
CA ARG A 145 -19.17 0.53 14.74
C ARG A 145 -19.83 -0.59 13.95
N ARG A 146 -21.11 -0.85 14.24
CA ARG A 146 -21.98 -1.73 13.46
C ARG A 146 -22.23 -1.08 12.10
N GLY A 147 -21.37 -1.34 11.11
CA GLY A 147 -21.54 -0.85 9.74
C GLY A 147 -20.29 -1.04 8.85
N LEU A 148 -20.52 -1.14 7.54
CA LEU A 148 -19.48 -1.11 6.50
C LEU A 148 -18.90 0.31 6.37
N THR A 149 -18.15 0.76 7.38
CA THR A 149 -17.41 2.02 7.28
C THR A 149 -16.05 1.73 6.65
N VAL A 150 -15.76 2.37 5.51
CA VAL A 150 -14.43 2.34 4.89
C VAL A 150 -13.41 2.84 5.93
N ARG A 151 -12.48 1.98 6.32
CA ARG A 151 -11.41 2.33 7.26
C ARG A 151 -10.15 2.69 6.49
N VAL A 152 -9.74 3.94 6.62
CA VAL A 152 -8.48 4.43 6.05
C VAL A 152 -7.44 4.44 7.16
N ASP A 153 -6.35 3.70 6.96
CA ASP A 153 -5.17 3.63 7.82
C ASP A 153 -3.98 4.29 7.10
N THR A 154 -2.96 4.76 7.82
CA THR A 154 -1.72 5.30 7.22
C THR A 154 -0.44 4.77 7.85
N SER A 155 -0.50 3.55 8.38
CA SER A 155 0.68 2.78 8.70
C SER A 155 1.47 2.43 7.43
N PRO A 156 2.81 2.26 7.52
CA PRO A 156 3.62 1.82 6.40
C PRO A 156 3.13 0.51 5.79
N LEU A 157 2.53 -0.39 6.60
CA LEU A 157 1.94 -1.61 6.08
C LEU A 157 0.77 -1.32 5.11
N TRP A 158 -0.14 -0.43 5.50
CA TRP A 158 -1.27 -0.04 4.65
C TRP A 158 -0.82 0.67 3.37
N ILE A 159 0.11 1.62 3.48
CA ILE A 159 0.71 2.32 2.32
C ILE A 159 1.42 1.30 1.41
N GLY A 160 2.13 0.33 1.99
CA GLY A 160 2.71 -0.79 1.27
C GLY A 160 1.67 -1.63 0.52
N GLY A 161 0.46 -1.79 1.07
CA GLY A 161 -0.67 -2.42 0.37
C GLY A 161 -1.06 -1.69 -0.91
N HIS A 162 -1.16 -0.35 -0.90
CA HIS A 162 -1.39 0.45 -2.11
C HIS A 162 -0.26 0.27 -3.13
N ALA A 163 0.99 0.24 -2.66
CA ALA A 163 2.15 -0.01 -3.52
C ALA A 163 2.12 -1.41 -4.16
N VAL A 164 1.69 -2.44 -3.43
CA VAL A 164 1.51 -3.80 -3.98
C VAL A 164 0.42 -3.82 -5.05
N VAL A 165 -0.73 -3.17 -4.80
CA VAL A 165 -1.80 -3.08 -5.79
C VAL A 165 -1.33 -2.34 -7.04
N ALA A 166 -0.60 -1.23 -6.88
CA ALA A 166 -0.01 -0.50 -8.00
C ALA A 166 0.98 -1.36 -8.79
N ALA A 167 1.87 -2.10 -8.11
CA ALA A 167 2.81 -3.02 -8.75
C ALA A 167 2.08 -4.10 -9.54
N PHE A 168 1.02 -4.69 -8.97
CA PHE A 168 0.22 -5.72 -9.63
C PHE A 168 -0.48 -5.17 -10.88
N ILE A 169 -1.12 -4.00 -10.80
CA ILE A 169 -1.79 -3.37 -11.95
C ILE A 169 -0.78 -3.02 -13.04
N CYS A 170 0.36 -2.41 -12.69
CA CYS A 170 1.41 -2.10 -13.66
C CYS A 170 1.97 -3.37 -14.31
N ALA A 171 2.18 -4.44 -13.55
CA ALA A 171 2.64 -5.71 -14.09
C ALA A 171 1.61 -6.30 -15.06
N ALA A 172 0.32 -6.29 -14.71
CA ALA A 172 -0.75 -6.74 -15.58
C ALA A 172 -0.82 -5.93 -16.89
N LEU A 173 -0.65 -4.60 -16.80
CA LEU A 173 -0.58 -3.73 -17.99
C LEU A 173 0.68 -3.99 -18.84
N SER A 174 1.80 -4.40 -18.23
CA SER A 174 3.05 -4.71 -18.94
C SER A 174 2.99 -6.00 -19.77
N LEU A 175 2.13 -6.95 -19.37
CA LEU A 175 1.90 -8.20 -20.12
C LEU A 175 1.14 -7.97 -21.44
N GLY A 176 0.68 -6.74 -21.66
CA GLY A 176 -0.01 -6.33 -22.88
C GLY A 176 -1.46 -6.78 -22.93
N VAL A 177 -2.23 -6.14 -23.80
CA VAL A 177 -3.52 -6.65 -24.24
C VAL A 177 -3.24 -7.41 -25.53
N HIS A 178 -3.40 -8.74 -25.54
CA HIS A 178 -3.32 -9.52 -26.77
C HIS A 178 -4.37 -9.03 -27.78
N GLN A 179 -3.96 -8.16 -28.71
CA GLN A 179 -4.79 -7.77 -29.85
C GLN A 179 -4.29 -8.48 -31.11
N ARG A 180 -4.98 -9.56 -31.49
CA ARG A 180 -4.94 -10.23 -32.80
C ARG A 180 -3.57 -10.22 -33.51
N GLY A 181 -2.56 -10.83 -32.90
CA GLY A 181 -1.32 -11.22 -33.59
C GLY A 181 -0.16 -10.23 -33.54
N ASN A 182 -0.34 -9.04 -32.95
CA ASN A 182 0.77 -8.14 -32.62
C ASN A 182 0.77 -7.92 -31.11
N ASP A 183 1.66 -8.62 -30.41
CA ASP A 183 1.92 -8.32 -29.01
C ASP A 183 2.70 -7.01 -28.94
N VAL A 184 2.05 -5.99 -28.39
CA VAL A 184 2.74 -4.76 -28.10
C VAL A 184 2.99 -4.65 -26.61
N TYR A 185 4.27 -4.69 -26.29
CA TYR A 185 4.79 -4.57 -24.94
C TYR A 185 5.16 -3.11 -24.68
N ALA A 186 4.64 -2.56 -23.58
CA ALA A 186 5.07 -1.27 -23.04
C ALA A 186 6.04 -1.53 -21.87
N PRO A 187 7.35 -1.69 -22.14
CA PRO A 187 8.34 -2.02 -21.11
C PRO A 187 8.42 -0.96 -20.00
N GLU A 188 7.89 0.23 -20.22
CA GLU A 188 7.79 1.31 -19.23
C GLU A 188 6.98 0.89 -17.99
N TYR A 189 5.95 0.06 -18.16
CA TYR A 189 5.20 -0.49 -17.03
C TYR A 189 6.02 -1.45 -16.17
N LEU A 190 7.08 -2.07 -16.71
CA LEU A 190 8.00 -2.86 -15.89
C LEU A 190 8.77 -1.95 -14.92
N TRP A 191 9.19 -0.76 -15.38
CA TRP A 191 9.82 0.22 -14.51
C TRP A 191 8.87 0.75 -13.44
N ALA A 192 7.61 1.03 -13.80
CA ALA A 192 6.57 1.40 -12.84
C ALA A 192 6.33 0.27 -11.81
N THR A 193 6.29 -0.98 -12.27
CA THR A 193 6.16 -2.17 -11.39
C THR A 193 7.31 -2.27 -10.41
N LEU A 194 8.56 -2.13 -10.87
CA LEU A 194 9.75 -2.16 -10.02
C LEU A 194 9.76 -1.01 -9.01
N ALA A 195 9.36 0.19 -9.42
CA ALA A 195 9.27 1.35 -8.52
C ALA A 195 8.20 1.12 -7.43
N ALA A 196 7.01 0.65 -7.79
CA ALA A 196 5.94 0.32 -6.85
C ALA A 196 6.36 -0.80 -5.88
N ALA A 197 6.98 -1.87 -6.39
CA ALA A 197 7.52 -2.96 -5.57
C ALA A 197 8.59 -2.46 -4.59
N THR A 198 9.45 -1.53 -5.01
CA THR A 198 10.44 -0.90 -4.14
C THR A 198 9.78 -0.16 -2.98
N VAL A 199 8.75 0.65 -3.27
CA VAL A 199 7.99 1.37 -2.25
C VAL A 199 7.33 0.39 -1.28
N ALA A 200 6.74 -0.71 -1.78
CA ALA A 200 6.15 -1.76 -0.94
C ALA A 200 7.18 -2.41 0.00
N VAL A 201 8.37 -2.75 -0.52
CA VAL A 201 9.46 -3.36 0.27
C VAL A 201 9.97 -2.39 1.33
N VAL A 202 10.19 -1.11 1.00
CA VAL A 202 10.61 -0.08 1.95
C VAL A 202 9.56 0.11 3.05
N ALA A 203 8.27 0.16 2.67
CA ALA A 203 7.18 0.32 3.62
C ALA A 203 7.06 -0.88 4.57
N ASN A 204 7.17 -2.10 4.06
CA ASN A 204 7.19 -3.33 4.86
C ASN A 204 8.42 -3.42 5.76
N TYR A 205 9.62 -3.10 5.26
CA TYR A 205 10.85 -3.03 6.05
C TYR A 205 10.68 -2.04 7.21
N ARG A 206 10.15 -0.84 6.92
CA ARG A 206 9.89 0.19 7.93
C ARG A 206 8.91 -0.28 8.99
N HIS A 207 7.81 -0.92 8.57
CA HIS A 207 6.83 -1.49 9.50
C HIS A 207 7.47 -2.53 10.42
N ARG A 208 8.18 -3.51 9.86
CA ARG A 208 8.85 -4.57 10.62
C ARG A 208 9.92 -4.05 11.57
N LYS A 209 10.69 -3.03 11.15
CA LYS A 209 11.70 -2.40 12.01
C LYS A 209 11.09 -1.74 13.25
N LEU A 210 9.87 -1.20 13.15
CA LEU A 210 9.22 -0.48 14.24
C LEU A 210 8.30 -1.35 15.10
N VAL A 211 7.55 -2.26 14.46
CA VAL A 211 6.53 -3.09 15.11
C VAL A 211 7.05 -4.50 15.43
N GLY A 212 8.14 -4.91 14.79
CA GLY A 212 8.67 -6.28 14.85
C GLY A 212 7.99 -7.23 13.86
N THR A 213 8.47 -8.46 13.82
CA THR A 213 7.84 -9.57 13.08
C THR A 213 6.77 -10.20 13.95
N VAL A 214 5.63 -9.53 14.11
CA VAL A 214 4.47 -10.20 14.71
C VAL A 214 3.97 -11.23 13.69
N PRO A 215 3.79 -12.52 14.06
CA PRO A 215 3.17 -13.48 13.16
C PRO A 215 1.81 -12.92 12.72
N LEU A 216 1.64 -12.80 11.41
CA LEU A 216 0.40 -12.35 10.75
C LEU A 216 -0.70 -13.40 10.91
N ASN A 217 -1.09 -13.71 12.15
CA ASN A 217 -2.45 -14.15 12.33
C ASN A 217 -3.30 -12.91 12.08
N ILE A 218 -3.96 -12.83 10.92
CA ILE A 218 -4.67 -11.64 10.41
C ILE A 218 -5.66 -11.08 11.45
N LYS A 219 -6.17 -11.93 12.36
CA LYS A 219 -6.96 -11.51 13.51
C LYS A 219 -6.14 -10.76 14.57
N GLU A 220 -4.93 -11.22 14.90
CA GLU A 220 -4.09 -10.64 15.94
C GLU A 220 -3.39 -9.34 15.51
N SER A 221 -3.03 -9.17 14.23
CA SER A 221 -2.53 -7.88 13.72
C SER A 221 -3.60 -6.80 13.75
N PHE A 222 -4.86 -7.17 13.48
CA PHE A 222 -6.02 -6.30 13.70
C PHE A 222 -6.21 -5.96 15.18
N PHE A 223 -6.05 -6.94 16.08
CA PHE A 223 -6.09 -6.72 17.53
C PHE A 223 -4.93 -5.85 18.04
N LEU A 224 -3.74 -5.96 17.46
CA LEU A 224 -2.56 -5.16 17.81
C LEU A 224 -2.64 -3.72 17.30
N THR A 225 -3.35 -3.51 16.20
CA THR A 225 -3.72 -2.18 15.72
C THR A 225 -4.90 -1.61 16.53
N ALA A 226 -5.76 -2.50 17.07
CA ALA A 226 -6.94 -2.17 17.87
C ALA A 226 -6.68 -2.03 19.39
N SER A 227 -5.50 -2.40 19.91
CA SER A 227 -5.14 -2.22 21.33
C SER A 227 -4.72 -0.76 21.64
N SER A 228 -5.56 0.18 21.20
CA SER A 228 -5.74 1.47 21.84
C SER A 228 -6.11 1.25 23.33
N PRO A 229 -5.82 2.21 24.25
CA PRO A 229 -6.16 2.15 25.68
C PRO A 229 -7.61 1.75 26.03
N ALA A 230 -8.53 1.68 25.07
CA ALA A 230 -9.84 1.06 25.20
C ALA A 230 -9.82 -0.40 25.72
N ALA A 231 -8.77 -1.18 25.46
CA ALA A 231 -8.64 -2.53 26.03
C ALA A 231 -8.41 -2.50 27.56
N ALA A 232 -7.83 -1.43 28.11
CA ALA A 232 -7.73 -1.21 29.55
C ALA A 232 -9.10 -0.83 30.18
N PHE A 233 -10.09 -0.51 29.35
CA PHE A 233 -11.46 -0.21 29.78
C PHE A 233 -12.46 -1.32 29.47
N SER A 234 -12.07 -2.45 28.84
CA SER A 234 -13.00 -3.56 28.66
C SER A 234 -13.38 -4.15 30.03
N PRO A 235 -14.66 -4.52 30.25
CA PRO A 235 -15.09 -5.14 31.50
C PRO A 235 -14.30 -6.41 31.83
N GLU A 236 -13.96 -7.20 30.80
CA GLU A 236 -13.17 -8.42 30.90
C GLU A 236 -11.73 -8.17 31.36
N TRP A 237 -11.06 -7.13 30.84
CA TRP A 237 -9.72 -6.78 31.29
C TRP A 237 -9.72 -6.26 32.73
N ARG A 238 -10.73 -5.45 33.09
CA ARG A 238 -10.94 -4.99 34.47
C ARG A 238 -11.25 -6.14 35.44
N ALA A 239 -12.00 -7.15 35.01
CA ALA A 239 -12.26 -8.36 35.80
C ALA A 239 -10.96 -9.15 36.04
N LYS A 240 -10.19 -9.39 34.97
CA LYS A 240 -8.91 -10.12 35.05
C LYS A 240 -7.85 -9.39 35.88
N GLN A 241 -7.83 -8.05 35.86
CA GLN A 241 -6.98 -7.26 36.75
C GLN A 241 -7.40 -7.33 38.23
N ARG A 242 -8.70 -7.41 38.53
CA ARG A 242 -9.17 -7.62 39.91
C ARG A 242 -8.84 -9.01 40.44
N GLU A 243 -8.82 -10.02 39.58
CA GLU A 243 -8.36 -11.38 39.93
C GLU A 243 -6.85 -11.41 40.22
N LEU A 244 -6.05 -10.71 39.41
CA LEU A 244 -4.59 -10.68 39.57
C LEU A 244 -4.11 -9.79 40.73
N HIS A 245 -4.89 -8.77 41.08
CA HIS A 245 -4.63 -7.88 42.22
C HIS A 245 -5.86 -7.85 43.13
N PRO A 246 -6.13 -8.94 43.88
CA PRO A 246 -7.21 -8.95 44.83
C PRO A 246 -6.97 -7.82 45.83
N ARG A 247 -7.91 -6.88 45.88
CA ARG A 247 -7.85 -5.74 46.79
C ARG A 247 -7.73 -6.31 48.20
N LYS A 248 -6.58 -6.11 48.85
CA LYS A 248 -6.37 -6.49 50.25
C LYS A 248 -7.52 -5.84 51.02
N LYS A 249 -8.42 -6.65 51.59
CA LYS A 249 -9.44 -6.12 52.49
C LYS A 249 -8.68 -5.59 53.69
N ASP A 250 -8.47 -4.28 53.74
CA ASP A 250 -8.07 -3.63 54.96
C ASP A 250 -9.18 -3.91 55.96
N GLY A 251 -8.86 -4.77 56.93
CA GLY A 251 -9.78 -5.19 57.97
C GLY A 251 -10.15 -3.98 58.80
N THR A 252 -11.31 -3.40 58.52
CA THR A 252 -12.02 -2.57 59.48
C THR A 252 -12.47 -3.52 60.59
N ASN A 253 -11.68 -3.53 61.66
CA ASN A 253 -12.09 -3.98 62.98
C ASN A 253 -13.20 -3.02 63.43
N ASP A 254 -14.44 -3.45 63.27
CA ASP A 254 -15.53 -2.92 64.10
C ASP A 254 -15.64 -3.87 65.28
N GLY A 255 -15.35 -3.32 66.46
CA GLY A 255 -15.30 -4.03 67.74
C GLY A 255 -16.66 -4.44 68.30
#